data_AF-A0A7J7UK93-F1
#
_entry.id   AF-A0A7J7UK93-F1
#
_cell.length_a   1.000
_cell.length_b   1.000
_cell.length_c   1.000
_cell.angle_alpha   90.00
_cell.angle_beta   90.00
_cell.angle_gamma   90.00
#
_symmetry.space_group_name_H-M   'P 1'
#
loop_
_entity.id
_entity.type
_entity.pdbx_description
1 polymer ?
#
loop_
_entity_poly.entity_id
_entity_poly.type
_entity_poly.pdbx_seq_one_letter_code
_entity_poly.pdbx_strand_id
1 'polypeptide(L)'
;MTFNFSMQAIDQVINSAAKTYYMSAGLQPVPIVFRGPNGASAGVAAQHSQCFAAWYGHCPGLKVVSPWNAEDAKGLIKSAIRDNNPVVMLENELMYGVSFEFPLEAQSKDFLIPIGKAKIERQGKRTSYTFKLYL
;
A
#
# COMPACT_ATOMS: atom_id res chain seq x y z
N MET A 1 3.96 -6.12 -13.43
CA MET A 1 2.60 -6.12 -14.01
C MET A 1 1.72 -5.26 -13.12
N THR A 2 1.02 -4.27 -13.70
CA THR A 2 0.24 -3.25 -12.98
C THR A 2 -1.06 -3.80 -12.34
N PHE A 3 -1.57 -3.11 -11.33
CA PHE A 3 -2.83 -3.39 -10.65
C PHE A 3 -4.07 -3.30 -11.53
N ASN A 4 -3.98 -2.72 -12.72
CA ASN A 4 -5.08 -2.77 -13.71
C ASN A 4 -5.51 -4.22 -14.00
N PHE A 5 -4.57 -5.17 -13.98
CA PHE A 5 -4.86 -6.58 -14.21
C PHE A 5 -5.24 -7.36 -12.95
N SER A 6 -5.12 -6.76 -11.76
CA SER A 6 -5.54 -7.39 -10.50
C SER A 6 -7.05 -7.68 -10.46
N MET A 7 -7.81 -7.01 -11.34
CA MET A 7 -9.23 -7.28 -11.55
C MET A 7 -9.53 -8.76 -11.89
N GLN A 8 -8.60 -9.48 -12.51
CA GLN A 8 -8.75 -10.92 -12.78
C GLN A 8 -8.78 -11.77 -11.50
N ALA A 9 -8.19 -11.27 -10.41
CA ALA A 9 -8.14 -11.94 -9.12
C ALA A 9 -9.00 -11.26 -8.05
N ILE A 10 -9.86 -10.29 -8.44
CA ILE A 10 -10.52 -9.39 -7.50
C ILE A 10 -11.42 -10.12 -6.49
N ASP A 11 -12.10 -11.17 -6.92
CA ASP A 11 -12.95 -11.99 -6.04
C ASP A 11 -12.13 -12.65 -4.92
N GLN A 12 -10.95 -13.18 -5.25
CA GLN A 12 -10.05 -13.77 -4.26
C GLN A 12 -9.46 -12.74 -3.30
N VAL A 13 -9.26 -11.50 -3.75
CA VAL A 13 -8.79 -10.42 -2.88
C VAL A 13 -9.92 -9.93 -1.95
N ILE A 14 -11.11 -9.65 -2.51
CA ILE A 14 -12.20 -8.99 -1.78
C ILE A 14 -13.09 -9.99 -1.03
N ASN A 15 -13.58 -11.03 -1.68
CA ASN A 15 -14.57 -11.94 -1.08
C ASN A 15 -13.92 -13.09 -0.32
N SER A 16 -12.71 -13.49 -0.70
CA SER A 16 -11.92 -14.48 0.07
C SER A 16 -11.05 -13.77 1.11
N ALA A 17 -9.89 -13.22 0.71
CA ALA A 17 -8.85 -12.78 1.63
C ALA A 17 -9.34 -11.75 2.67
N ALA A 18 -10.05 -10.70 2.24
CA ALA A 18 -10.55 -9.67 3.15
C ALA A 18 -11.58 -10.17 4.16
N LYS A 19 -12.28 -11.28 3.87
CA LYS A 19 -13.41 -11.76 4.69
C LYS A 19 -13.03 -12.93 5.57
N THR A 20 -12.04 -13.73 5.20
CA THR A 20 -11.70 -14.99 5.89
C THR A 20 -11.49 -14.82 7.39
N TYR A 21 -10.79 -13.78 7.85
CA TYR A 21 -10.57 -13.57 9.28
C TYR A 21 -11.90 -13.36 10.04
N TYR A 22 -12.80 -12.55 9.49
CA TYR A 22 -14.13 -12.33 10.05
C TYR A 22 -15.02 -13.59 9.95
N MET A 23 -15.08 -14.22 8.78
CA MET A 23 -15.91 -15.41 8.51
C MET A 23 -15.49 -16.64 9.31
N SER A 24 -14.21 -16.71 9.70
CA SER A 24 -13.68 -17.75 10.59
C SER A 24 -13.82 -17.39 12.06
N ALA A 25 -14.54 -16.32 12.42
CA ALA A 25 -14.66 -15.81 13.79
C ALA A 25 -13.29 -15.54 14.47
N GLY A 26 -12.32 -15.06 13.68
CA GLY A 26 -10.97 -14.73 14.14
C GLY A 26 -9.99 -15.90 14.18
N LEU A 27 -10.38 -17.10 13.71
CA LEU A 27 -9.53 -18.29 13.77
C LEU A 27 -8.47 -18.36 12.68
N GLN A 28 -8.77 -17.86 11.47
CA GLN A 28 -7.89 -18.00 10.31
C GLN A 28 -7.27 -16.64 9.92
N PRO A 29 -6.01 -16.36 10.29
CA PRO A 29 -5.30 -15.19 9.79
C PRO A 29 -5.00 -15.34 8.29
N VAL A 30 -4.83 -14.20 7.62
CA VAL A 30 -4.56 -14.12 6.18
C VAL A 30 -3.33 -13.24 5.93
N PRO A 31 -2.11 -13.73 6.22
CA PRO A 31 -0.87 -12.97 6.05
C PRO A 31 -0.43 -12.94 4.58
N ILE A 32 -1.13 -12.15 3.76
CA ILE A 32 -0.87 -12.01 2.32
C ILE A 32 -0.63 -10.55 1.98
N VAL A 33 0.40 -10.28 1.18
CA VAL A 33 0.66 -8.95 0.62
C VAL A 33 0.45 -8.96 -0.90
N PHE A 34 -0.61 -8.30 -1.36
CA PHE A 34 -0.84 -8.03 -2.78
C PHE A 34 -0.13 -6.73 -3.15
N ARG A 35 0.90 -6.79 -3.99
CA ARG A 35 1.72 -5.60 -4.32
C ARG A 35 2.00 -5.47 -5.80
N GLY A 36 2.21 -4.23 -6.24
CA GLY A 36 2.48 -3.92 -7.63
C GLY A 36 2.21 -2.47 -8.01
N PRO A 37 2.56 -2.11 -9.27
CA PRO A 37 2.40 -0.76 -9.79
C PRO A 37 0.92 -0.33 -9.86
N ASN A 38 0.62 0.92 -9.49
CA ASN A 38 -0.71 1.52 -9.45
C ASN A 38 -0.65 3.02 -9.76
N GLY A 39 -1.67 3.55 -10.42
CA GLY A 39 -1.73 4.94 -10.87
C GLY A 39 -1.08 5.13 -12.25
N ALA A 40 -0.91 6.38 -12.65
CA ALA A 40 -0.37 6.74 -13.96
C ALA A 40 1.11 6.36 -14.11
N SER A 41 1.48 5.87 -15.29
CA SER A 41 2.88 5.67 -15.71
C SER A 41 3.11 6.29 -17.10
N ALA A 42 4.37 6.34 -17.54
CA ALA A 42 4.77 7.02 -18.77
C ALA A 42 4.46 6.18 -20.02
N GLY A 43 3.54 6.66 -20.87
CA GLY A 43 3.32 6.09 -22.21
C GLY A 43 2.56 4.76 -22.26
N VAL A 44 1.84 4.40 -21.20
CA VAL A 44 1.21 3.06 -21.05
C VAL A 44 -0.32 3.03 -21.27
N ALA A 45 -0.92 4.19 -21.54
CA ALA A 45 -2.33 4.37 -21.91
C ALA A 45 -3.37 3.79 -20.90
N ALA A 46 -4.56 3.43 -21.40
CA ALA A 46 -5.76 3.22 -20.59
C ALA A 46 -5.67 2.05 -19.59
N GLN A 47 -5.06 0.92 -19.98
CA GLN A 47 -5.02 -0.31 -19.16
C GLN A 47 -3.82 -0.37 -18.19
N HIS A 48 -3.09 0.73 -18.02
CA HIS A 48 -1.91 0.77 -17.15
C HIS A 48 -1.83 2.06 -16.32
N SER A 49 -2.91 2.84 -16.24
CA SER A 49 -2.89 4.17 -15.61
C SER A 49 -3.94 4.39 -14.51
N GLN A 50 -4.77 3.38 -14.21
CA GLN A 50 -5.81 3.51 -13.20
C GLN A 50 -5.23 3.48 -11.78
N CYS A 51 -5.83 4.26 -10.88
CA CYS A 51 -5.55 4.23 -9.46
C CYS A 51 -6.66 3.48 -8.71
N PHE A 52 -6.34 2.32 -8.15
CA PHE A 52 -7.27 1.44 -7.44
C PHE A 52 -7.34 1.69 -5.93
N ALA A 53 -6.69 2.75 -5.42
CA ALA A 53 -6.67 3.05 -3.99
C ALA A 53 -8.08 3.21 -3.41
N ALA A 54 -8.98 3.90 -4.12
CA ALA A 54 -10.36 4.07 -3.69
C ALA A 54 -11.16 2.76 -3.69
N TRP A 55 -10.97 1.90 -4.71
CA TRP A 55 -11.67 0.63 -4.82
C TRP A 55 -11.31 -0.32 -3.69
N TYR A 56 -10.01 -0.59 -3.50
CA TYR A 56 -9.55 -1.47 -2.43
C TYR A 56 -9.76 -0.85 -1.05
N GLY A 57 -9.58 0.47 -0.91
CA GLY A 57 -9.79 1.19 0.35
C GLY A 57 -11.25 1.20 0.81
N HIS A 58 -12.20 0.95 -0.09
CA HIS A 58 -13.62 0.82 0.25
C HIS A 58 -14.04 -0.61 0.62
N CYS A 59 -13.09 -1.56 0.72
CA CYS A 59 -13.37 -2.95 1.05
C CYS A 59 -12.94 -3.28 2.49
N PRO A 60 -13.89 -3.42 3.45
CA PRO A 60 -13.54 -3.76 4.82
C PRO A 60 -12.82 -5.11 4.92
N GLY A 61 -11.79 -5.16 5.79
CA GLY A 61 -10.94 -6.33 5.98
C GLY A 61 -9.63 -6.29 5.19
N LEU A 62 -9.48 -5.36 4.23
CA LEU A 62 -8.20 -5.03 3.62
C LEU A 62 -7.54 -3.86 4.36
N LYS A 63 -6.20 -3.87 4.38
CA LYS A 63 -5.39 -2.68 4.66
C LYS A 63 -4.78 -2.20 3.34
N VAL A 64 -4.88 -0.92 3.01
CA VAL A 64 -4.44 -0.39 1.70
C VAL A 64 -3.41 0.72 1.90
N VAL A 65 -2.19 0.46 1.43
CA VAL A 65 -1.07 1.38 1.57
C VAL A 65 -0.52 1.80 0.22
N SER A 66 -0.11 3.05 0.11
CA SER A 66 0.59 3.57 -1.07
C SER A 66 1.86 4.30 -0.63
N PRO A 67 3.06 3.70 -0.82
CA PRO A 67 4.31 4.35 -0.46
C PRO A 67 4.61 5.54 -1.38
N TRP A 68 5.21 6.59 -0.83
CA TRP A 68 5.63 7.77 -1.60
C TRP A 68 7.13 7.74 -1.92
N ASN A 69 7.98 7.45 -0.93
CA ASN A 69 9.44 7.45 -1.06
C ASN A 69 10.07 6.10 -0.69
N ALA A 70 11.40 6.01 -0.80
CA ALA A 70 12.15 4.79 -0.51
C ALA A 70 12.03 4.32 0.96
N GLU A 71 11.97 5.26 1.91
CA GLU A 71 11.76 4.99 3.34
C GLU A 71 10.39 4.34 3.57
N ASP A 72 9.33 4.93 3.02
CA ASP A 72 7.97 4.40 3.08
C ASP A 72 7.89 3.01 2.48
N ALA A 73 8.45 2.84 1.27
CA ALA A 73 8.41 1.57 0.57
C ALA A 73 9.05 0.46 1.41
N LYS A 74 10.23 0.69 1.99
CA LYS A 74 10.91 -0.30 2.86
C LYS A 74 10.15 -0.54 4.16
N GLY A 75 9.70 0.51 4.85
CA GLY A 75 9.04 0.39 6.14
C GLY A 75 7.66 -0.28 6.03
N LEU A 76 6.87 0.12 5.04
CA LEU A 76 5.51 -0.38 4.82
C LEU A 76 5.52 -1.82 4.30
N ILE A 77 6.40 -2.19 3.36
CA ILE A 77 6.44 -3.59 2.89
C ILE A 77 6.80 -4.55 4.02
N LYS A 78 7.74 -4.14 4.88
CA LYS A 78 8.15 -4.93 6.04
C LYS A 78 7.05 -5.05 7.09
N SER A 79 6.25 -4.00 7.27
CA SER A 79 5.11 -4.00 8.19
C SER A 79 3.96 -4.83 7.62
N ALA A 80 3.72 -4.74 6.31
CA ALA A 80 2.71 -5.52 5.59
C ALA A 80 3.00 -7.03 5.65
N ILE A 81 4.25 -7.44 5.41
CA ILE A 81 4.65 -8.86 5.49
C ILE A 81 4.48 -9.43 6.91
N ARG A 82 4.60 -8.60 7.94
CA ARG A 82 4.44 -9.00 9.35
C ARG A 82 3.00 -8.92 9.85
N ASP A 83 2.08 -8.41 9.03
CA ASP A 83 0.67 -8.28 9.40
C ASP A 83 -0.06 -9.61 9.19
N ASN A 84 -0.93 -9.96 10.12
CA ASN A 84 -1.76 -11.16 10.03
C ASN A 84 -3.04 -10.96 9.18
N ASN A 85 -3.21 -9.78 8.57
CA ASN A 85 -4.32 -9.41 7.71
C ASN A 85 -3.83 -9.18 6.27
N PRO A 86 -4.72 -9.28 5.28
CA PRO A 86 -4.33 -9.05 3.90
C PRO A 86 -4.04 -7.56 3.67
N VAL A 87 -2.89 -7.27 3.07
CA VAL A 87 -2.44 -5.91 2.76
C VAL A 87 -2.32 -5.72 1.26
N VAL A 88 -2.90 -4.64 0.74
CA VAL A 88 -2.74 -4.18 -0.64
C VAL A 88 -1.75 -3.03 -0.67
N MET A 89 -0.62 -3.21 -1.35
CA MET A 89 0.44 -2.20 -1.48
C MET A 89 0.49 -1.68 -2.92
N LEU A 90 0.04 -0.44 -3.09
CA LEU A 90 -0.13 0.23 -4.38
C LEU A 90 1.04 1.16 -4.66
N GLU A 91 1.99 0.70 -5.47
CA GLU A 91 3.26 1.39 -5.73
C GLU A 91 3.14 2.31 -6.94
N ASN A 92 3.56 3.57 -6.85
CA ASN A 92 3.59 4.44 -8.03
C ASN A 92 4.81 4.09 -8.91
N GLU A 93 4.56 3.62 -10.14
CA GLU A 93 5.58 3.17 -11.07
C GLU A 93 6.61 4.27 -11.42
N LEU A 94 6.17 5.52 -11.53
CA LEU A 94 7.04 6.65 -11.82
C LEU A 94 8.10 6.88 -10.74
N MET A 95 7.86 6.39 -9.52
CA MET A 95 8.75 6.59 -8.38
C MET A 95 9.87 5.55 -8.30
N TYR A 96 9.83 4.47 -9.10
CA TYR A 96 10.86 3.42 -9.04
C TYR A 96 12.25 3.90 -9.42
N GLY A 97 12.35 4.87 -10.34
CA GLY A 97 13.63 5.46 -10.76
C GLY A 97 14.05 6.69 -9.95
N VAL A 98 13.23 7.15 -9.01
CA VAL A 98 13.49 8.37 -8.25
C VAL A 98 14.38 8.06 -7.05
N SER A 99 15.52 8.75 -6.97
CA SER A 99 16.41 8.66 -5.82
C SER A 99 15.91 9.55 -4.68
N PHE A 100 15.99 9.03 -3.45
CA PHE A 100 15.61 9.73 -2.24
C PHE A 100 16.74 9.69 -1.22
N GLU A 101 16.80 10.71 -0.37
CA GLU A 101 17.59 10.62 0.86
C GLU A 101 17.06 9.46 1.72
N PHE A 102 17.98 8.67 2.26
CA PHE A 102 17.65 7.46 2.99
C PHE A 102 18.26 7.47 4.39
N PRO A 103 17.47 7.84 5.43
CA PRO A 103 17.96 8.00 6.79
C PRO A 103 18.64 6.74 7.35
N LEU A 104 19.63 6.91 8.23
CA LEU A 104 20.33 5.78 8.87
C LEU A 104 19.37 4.86 9.62
N GLU A 105 18.35 5.41 10.27
CA GLU A 105 17.29 4.66 10.95
C GLU A 105 16.54 3.73 9.97
N ALA A 106 16.25 4.24 8.77
CA ALA A 106 15.61 3.48 7.71
C ALA A 106 16.49 2.36 7.16
N GLN A 107 17.82 2.40 7.37
CA GLN A 107 18.75 1.34 6.99
C GLN A 107 18.66 0.12 7.90
N SER A 108 18.17 0.28 9.14
CA SER A 108 18.03 -0.81 10.11
C SER A 108 17.19 -1.99 9.58
N LYS A 109 17.59 -3.20 9.98
CA LYS A 109 16.84 -4.44 9.73
C LYS A 109 15.50 -4.47 10.46
N ASP A 110 15.31 -3.64 11.47
CA ASP A 110 14.09 -3.59 12.29
C ASP A 110 13.25 -2.33 12.02
N PHE A 111 13.63 -1.53 11.02
CA PHE A 111 12.83 -0.37 10.61
C PHE A 111 11.44 -0.78 10.12
N LEU A 112 10.39 -0.27 10.76
CA LEU A 112 8.99 -0.52 10.46
C LEU A 112 8.23 0.80 10.45
N ILE A 113 7.22 0.90 9.59
CA ILE A 113 6.30 2.04 9.55
C ILE A 113 4.90 1.52 9.89
N PRO A 114 4.25 2.06 10.93
CA PRO A 114 2.91 1.61 11.33
C PRO A 114 1.90 1.90 10.21
N ILE A 115 1.19 0.85 9.79
CA ILE A 115 0.07 0.97 8.85
C ILE A 115 -1.07 1.75 9.53
N GLY A 116 -1.73 2.64 8.78
CA GLY A 116 -2.83 3.47 9.28
C GLY A 116 -2.39 4.78 9.95
N LYS A 117 -1.08 5.10 9.95
CA LYS A 117 -0.56 6.36 10.53
C LYS A 117 0.05 7.25 9.45
N ALA A 118 -0.57 8.41 9.21
CA ALA A 118 -0.05 9.42 8.30
C ALA A 118 1.30 9.98 8.77
N LYS A 119 2.21 10.26 7.82
CA LYS A 119 3.47 10.98 8.04
C LYS A 119 3.35 12.40 7.50
N ILE A 120 3.85 13.36 8.25
CA ILE A 120 3.94 14.76 7.81
C ILE A 120 5.29 14.92 7.11
N GLU A 121 5.28 15.07 5.78
CA GLU A 121 6.51 15.27 5.00
C GLU A 121 7.08 16.68 5.14
N ARG A 122 6.21 17.68 5.31
CA ARG A 122 6.62 19.08 5.48
C ARG A 122 5.64 19.82 6.38
N GLN A 123 6.16 20.43 7.45
CA GLN A 123 5.36 21.25 8.34
C GLN A 123 5.09 22.63 7.72
N GLY A 124 3.83 23.07 7.76
CA GLY A 124 3.41 24.42 7.35
C GLY A 124 2.82 25.21 8.51
N LYS A 125 2.99 26.54 8.50
CA LYS A 125 2.54 27.45 9.58
C LYS A 125 1.12 28.00 9.41
N ARG A 126 0.54 27.91 8.21
CA ARG A 126 -0.81 28.45 7.87
C ARG A 126 -1.74 27.42 7.27
N THR A 127 -1.18 26.40 6.63
CA THR A 127 -1.86 25.25 6.04
C THR A 127 -1.00 24.03 6.28
N SER A 128 -1.58 22.98 6.85
CA SER A 128 -0.95 21.66 6.92
C SER A 128 -1.27 20.90 5.64
N TYR A 129 -0.25 20.67 4.80
CA TYR A 129 -0.37 19.76 3.67
C TYR A 129 -0.07 18.34 4.18
N THR A 130 -1.11 17.57 4.47
CA THR A 130 -0.96 16.15 4.76
C THR A 130 -0.99 15.39 3.43
N PHE A 131 0.17 15.01 2.93
CA PHE A 131 0.28 14.01 1.87
C PHE A 131 0.57 12.67 2.53
N LYS A 132 -0.48 11.95 2.95
CA LYS A 132 -0.48 10.48 3.15
C LYS A 132 -1.82 10.02 3.71
N LEU A 133 -2.58 9.33 2.86
CA LEU A 133 -3.76 8.56 3.25
C LEU A 133 -3.31 7.10 3.37
N TYR A 134 -3.40 6.52 4.56
CA TYR A 134 -3.30 5.08 4.77
C TYR A 134 -4.71 4.61 5.11
N LEU A 135 -5.49 4.22 4.09
CA LEU A 135 -6.84 3.64 4.28
C LEU A 135 -6.73 2.17 4.67
#